data_AF-A0A928DZJ5-F1
#
_entry.id   AF-A0A928DZJ5-F1
#
_cell.length_a   1.000
_cell.length_b   1.000
_cell.length_c   1.000
_cell.angle_alpha   90.00
_cell.angle_beta   90.00
_cell.angle_gamma   90.00
#
_symmetry.space_group_name_H-M   'P 1'
#
loop_
_entity.id
_entity.type
_entity.pdbx_description
1 polymer ?
#
loop_
_entity_poly.entity_id
_entity_poly.type
_entity_poly.pdbx_seq_one_letter_code
_entity_poly.pdbx_strand_id
1 'polypeptide(L)'
;MKQFFYTSCRNGESVSGQSGFQIRAASAPLTSEENSACLRALNFKLEVPSDYSGPFPLKLLFAHAGNSGNFALQSVWLGLDPITKRVGNYFAHVLCDLPREINAQTVLEWWKSPMWKCENEEIPETSLPVPEPFPANEIFTDAIFTEMQADSEMCSLWEFLLRAWWTKPASGRIFTAAPQEKFVKALWALCRILPKALWNHLSFSTYEKDAMLTPANIVCLWDPIKPENSIPQNCFAGSNLSWNLFSGQKSSLIQVSRYLEWIIQSVKSGKWEEVDSFHAGAPEIIWEKKESAEMFFELSRHPDTLDITRLKELSQMPNIGRFVMKNPKRAQHLLANFFSSKLLDLWDDDLVHQTFTPFFSAEDGPMEQFKKNLHEMLRNKILSGDLNFLERFYVKWLPRLTVVGLTKDAFWDLFNEAPGKLPKSVYLWAYPKAFRQVFHLPEPSMQIEYLTKWSFHGDDSRCEPQIKEILQSSFPNIVKIELYRRFFENDFRGNDENYSRFYFAWPEWNVQLLLKLEPEQKKQFLKHLLPESAPTLLSAIQSRLMDSLKGKFIWNNELFTIYCSILAISSLPITDSVVQFARKLPEERLAQISAALQRREDIEQLIQKKSLLPLFGRTAPNFFEKLLRIICFWKK
;
A
#
# COMPACT_ATOMS: atom_id res chain seq x y z
N MET A 1 -23.95 21.37 12.27
CA MET A 1 -24.96 20.55 12.96
C MET A 1 -26.29 21.27 13.06
N LYS A 2 -27.37 20.59 12.68
CA LYS A 2 -28.76 21.05 12.73
C LYS A 2 -29.60 20.00 13.45
N GLN A 3 -30.75 20.39 14.02
CA GLN A 3 -31.73 19.44 14.53
C GLN A 3 -33.13 19.74 14.00
N PHE A 4 -33.96 18.71 13.91
CA PHE A 4 -35.39 18.86 13.69
C PHE A 4 -36.19 17.72 14.32
N PHE A 5 -37.47 18.01 14.56
CA PHE A 5 -38.43 17.04 15.05
C PHE A 5 -39.43 16.67 13.95
N TYR A 6 -39.73 15.38 13.84
CA TYR A 6 -40.66 14.85 12.85
C TYR A 6 -41.73 14.00 13.54
N THR A 7 -42.99 14.36 13.32
CA THR A 7 -44.15 13.67 13.91
C THR A 7 -45.44 14.05 13.19
N SER A 8 -46.57 13.46 13.57
CA SER A 8 -47.89 13.83 13.09
C SER A 8 -48.30 15.21 13.63
N CYS A 9 -48.55 16.17 12.74
CA CYS A 9 -48.89 17.57 13.06
C CYS A 9 -50.33 17.90 12.67
N ARG A 10 -50.97 18.86 13.35
CA ARG A 10 -52.20 19.51 12.87
C ARG A 10 -51.88 20.64 11.89
N ASN A 11 -52.92 21.14 11.22
CA ASN A 11 -52.79 22.34 10.39
C ASN A 11 -52.27 23.51 11.24
N GLY A 12 -51.24 24.19 10.74
CA GLY A 12 -50.55 25.28 11.43
C GLY A 12 -49.48 24.87 12.44
N GLU A 13 -49.34 23.58 12.77
CA GLU A 13 -48.34 23.12 13.75
C GLU A 13 -47.00 22.76 13.10
N SER A 14 -46.97 22.37 11.84
CA SER A 14 -45.69 22.05 11.18
C SER A 14 -44.97 23.28 10.64
N VAL A 15 -43.68 23.16 10.34
CA VAL A 15 -42.89 24.20 9.65
C VAL A 15 -43.53 24.59 8.30
N SER A 16 -44.20 23.64 7.63
CA SER A 16 -44.92 23.90 6.36
C SER A 16 -46.36 24.39 6.56
N GLY A 17 -46.87 24.43 7.80
CA GLY A 17 -48.25 24.75 8.13
C GLY A 17 -49.28 23.65 7.77
N GLN A 18 -48.83 22.52 7.24
CA GLN A 18 -49.70 21.41 6.81
C GLN A 18 -49.89 20.35 7.90
N SER A 19 -51.04 19.67 7.88
CA SER A 19 -51.29 18.48 8.72
C SER A 19 -50.61 17.21 8.21
N GLY A 20 -50.52 16.21 9.09
CA GLY A 20 -49.95 14.88 8.81
C GLY A 20 -48.52 14.76 9.29
N PHE A 21 -47.81 13.71 8.89
CA PHE A 21 -46.41 13.53 9.23
C PHE A 21 -45.55 14.59 8.53
N GLN A 22 -44.98 15.48 9.31
CA GLN A 22 -44.25 16.66 8.84
C GLN A 22 -43.11 16.98 9.81
N ILE A 23 -42.23 17.89 9.39
CA ILE A 23 -41.28 18.52 10.30
C ILE A 23 -42.05 19.47 11.21
N ARG A 24 -42.10 19.15 12.50
CA ARG A 24 -42.78 19.93 13.54
C ARG A 24 -42.02 21.21 13.86
N ALA A 25 -40.72 21.07 14.07
CA ALA A 25 -39.83 22.19 14.38
C ALA A 25 -38.42 21.89 13.88
N ALA A 26 -37.65 22.93 13.54
CA ALA A 26 -36.26 22.79 13.07
C ALA A 26 -35.38 23.94 13.58
N SER A 27 -34.10 23.67 13.80
CA SER A 27 -33.14 24.70 14.23
C SER A 27 -32.63 25.58 13.10
N ALA A 28 -32.73 25.07 11.88
CA ALA A 28 -32.38 25.76 10.64
C ALA A 28 -33.11 25.12 9.46
N PRO A 29 -33.31 25.83 8.35
CA PRO A 29 -33.83 25.23 7.12
C PRO A 29 -32.95 24.07 6.63
N LEU A 30 -33.60 22.98 6.21
CA LEU A 30 -32.94 21.88 5.52
C LEU A 30 -32.89 22.15 4.02
N THR A 31 -31.79 21.79 3.38
CA THR A 31 -31.73 21.71 1.92
C THR A 31 -32.64 20.57 1.43
N SER A 32 -33.04 20.62 0.16
CA SER A 32 -33.86 19.56 -0.45
C SER A 32 -33.18 18.18 -0.40
N GLU A 33 -31.85 18.15 -0.50
CA GLU A 33 -31.05 16.92 -0.45
C GLU A 33 -31.01 16.34 0.97
N GLU A 34 -30.69 17.16 1.99
CA GLU A 34 -30.73 16.77 3.40
C GLU A 34 -32.13 16.24 3.78
N ASN A 35 -33.17 16.99 3.42
CA ASN A 35 -34.55 16.63 3.72
C ASN A 35 -34.91 15.27 3.07
N SER A 36 -34.59 15.09 1.78
CA SER A 36 -34.86 13.84 1.07
C SER A 36 -34.09 12.66 1.66
N ALA A 37 -32.84 12.86 2.07
CA ALA A 37 -32.02 11.82 2.68
C ALA A 37 -32.57 11.39 4.05
N CYS A 38 -32.91 12.34 4.92
CA CYS A 38 -33.43 12.05 6.26
C CYS A 38 -34.85 11.48 6.22
N LEU A 39 -35.75 12.01 5.37
CA LEU A 39 -37.13 11.51 5.25
C LEU A 39 -37.19 10.05 4.79
N ARG A 40 -36.28 9.60 3.93
CA ARG A 40 -36.18 8.18 3.56
C ARG A 40 -35.82 7.28 4.74
N ALA A 41 -35.10 7.80 5.73
CA ALA A 41 -34.65 7.06 6.90
C ALA A 41 -35.64 7.12 8.07
N LEU A 42 -36.57 8.08 8.06
CA LEU A 42 -37.56 8.33 9.10
C LEU A 42 -38.67 7.28 9.20
N ASN A 43 -38.67 6.26 8.34
CA ASN A 43 -39.66 5.18 8.42
C ASN A 43 -39.62 4.48 9.79
N PHE A 44 -40.66 4.65 10.60
CA PHE A 44 -40.90 3.90 11.82
C PHE A 44 -42.27 3.25 11.71
N LYS A 45 -42.28 1.94 11.53
CA LYS A 45 -43.52 1.15 11.49
C LYS A 45 -43.50 0.21 12.66
N LEU A 46 -44.57 0.21 13.43
CA LEU A 46 -44.80 -0.73 14.50
C LEU A 46 -46.26 -1.19 14.40
N GLU A 47 -46.43 -2.47 14.10
CA GLU A 47 -47.75 -3.11 13.98
C GLU A 47 -48.00 -3.90 15.24
N VAL A 48 -48.47 -3.23 16.29
CA VAL A 48 -48.84 -3.87 17.55
C VAL A 48 -50.35 -4.00 17.70
N PRO A 49 -50.86 -5.11 18.24
CA PRO A 49 -52.23 -5.20 18.74
C PRO A 49 -52.53 -4.03 19.69
N SER A 50 -53.79 -3.56 19.69
CA SER A 50 -54.20 -2.42 20.53
C SER A 50 -54.03 -2.67 22.04
N ASP A 51 -53.95 -3.93 22.46
CA ASP A 51 -53.77 -4.39 23.83
C ASP A 51 -52.31 -4.75 24.18
N TYR A 52 -51.36 -4.54 23.26
CA TYR A 52 -49.95 -4.78 23.54
C TYR A 52 -49.41 -3.75 24.56
N SER A 53 -48.96 -4.25 25.71
CA SER A 53 -48.42 -3.45 26.83
C SER A 53 -46.91 -3.64 27.05
N GLY A 54 -46.25 -4.38 26.17
CA GLY A 54 -44.80 -4.63 26.27
C GLY A 54 -43.95 -3.42 25.89
N PRO A 55 -42.62 -3.53 26.06
CA PRO A 55 -41.71 -2.44 25.72
C PRO A 55 -41.72 -2.16 24.22
N PHE A 56 -41.81 -0.88 23.87
CA PHE A 56 -41.73 -0.45 22.47
C PHE A 56 -40.28 -0.26 22.02
N PRO A 57 -39.96 -0.54 20.74
CA PRO A 57 -38.64 -0.29 20.19
C PRO A 57 -38.25 1.18 20.21
N LEU A 58 -37.02 1.43 20.64
CA LEU A 58 -36.35 2.71 20.53
C LEU A 58 -35.42 2.68 19.30
N LYS A 59 -35.87 3.19 18.17
CA LYS A 59 -35.02 3.23 16.96
C LYS A 59 -33.94 4.27 17.16
N LEU A 60 -32.68 3.87 17.06
CA LEU A 60 -31.52 4.74 16.92
C LEU A 60 -30.87 4.40 15.58
N LEU A 61 -30.61 5.42 14.78
CA LEU A 61 -30.01 5.29 13.46
C LEU A 61 -28.83 6.26 13.33
N PHE A 62 -27.74 5.78 12.76
CA PHE A 62 -26.64 6.59 12.22
C PHE A 62 -26.43 6.22 10.75
N ALA A 63 -26.43 7.20 9.85
CA ALA A 63 -26.28 6.96 8.42
C ALA A 63 -25.52 8.07 7.70
N HIS A 64 -24.94 7.69 6.56
CA HIS A 64 -24.24 8.59 5.64
C HIS A 64 -25.18 9.02 4.51
N ALA A 65 -25.33 10.33 4.30
CA ALA A 65 -26.17 10.92 3.26
C ALA A 65 -25.34 11.49 2.09
N GLY A 66 -24.21 10.86 1.75
CA GLY A 66 -23.34 11.33 0.67
C GLY A 66 -22.90 12.78 0.87
N ASN A 67 -23.25 13.66 -0.08
CA ASN A 67 -22.91 15.08 -0.02
C ASN A 67 -23.63 15.83 1.11
N SER A 68 -24.75 15.32 1.62
CA SER A 68 -25.50 15.93 2.73
C SER A 68 -24.92 15.61 4.11
N GLY A 69 -23.76 14.93 4.16
CA GLY A 69 -23.05 14.62 5.40
C GLY A 69 -23.63 13.44 6.17
N ASN A 70 -23.25 13.33 7.44
CA ASN A 70 -23.74 12.30 8.34
C ASN A 70 -24.96 12.81 9.11
N PHE A 71 -25.88 11.90 9.44
CA PHE A 71 -27.01 12.19 10.31
C PHE A 71 -27.28 11.06 11.30
N ALA A 72 -27.87 11.42 12.43
CA ALA A 72 -28.34 10.50 13.44
C ALA A 72 -29.80 10.81 13.77
N LEU A 73 -30.58 9.81 14.15
CA LEU A 73 -31.93 10.04 14.67
C LEU A 73 -32.29 9.02 15.74
N GLN A 74 -33.16 9.46 16.64
CA GLN A 74 -33.86 8.59 17.57
C GLN A 74 -35.37 8.69 17.33
N SER A 75 -36.05 7.56 17.20
CA SER A 75 -37.50 7.50 17.03
C SER A 75 -38.17 6.59 18.04
N VAL A 76 -39.33 7.02 18.50
CA VAL A 76 -40.15 6.33 19.48
C VAL A 76 -41.61 6.29 19.04
N TRP A 77 -42.28 5.20 19.37
CA TRP A 77 -43.70 5.05 19.14
C TRP A 77 -44.50 5.91 20.12
N LEU A 78 -45.47 6.67 19.61
CA LEU A 78 -46.34 7.55 20.40
C LEU A 78 -47.75 6.98 20.61
N GLY A 79 -48.05 5.80 20.08
CA GLY A 79 -49.38 5.22 20.18
C GLY A 79 -50.21 5.32 18.91
N LEU A 80 -51.52 5.38 19.12
CA LEU A 80 -52.47 5.74 18.07
C LEU A 80 -52.36 7.23 17.80
N ASP A 81 -52.45 7.61 16.52
CA ASP A 81 -52.57 9.01 16.15
C ASP A 81 -53.81 9.61 16.84
N PRO A 82 -53.67 10.72 17.58
CA PRO A 82 -54.74 11.21 18.45
C PRO A 82 -56.00 11.61 17.66
N ILE A 83 -55.85 11.98 16.39
CA ILE A 83 -56.90 12.52 15.52
C ILE A 83 -57.56 11.39 14.73
N THR A 84 -56.77 10.65 13.96
CA THR A 84 -57.24 9.63 13.03
C THR A 84 -57.42 8.26 13.68
N LYS A 85 -56.92 8.08 14.90
CA LYS A 85 -56.83 6.79 15.61
C LYS A 85 -56.08 5.70 14.84
N ARG A 86 -55.32 6.08 13.81
CA ARG A 86 -54.50 5.15 13.04
C ARG A 86 -53.31 4.70 13.87
N VAL A 87 -52.96 3.42 13.74
CA VAL A 87 -51.74 2.85 14.33
C VAL A 87 -50.53 3.44 13.62
N GLY A 88 -49.42 3.58 14.35
CA GLY A 88 -48.13 3.97 13.79
C GLY A 88 -47.78 5.44 13.96
N ASN A 89 -48.36 6.13 14.96
CA ASN A 89 -47.87 7.44 15.34
C ASN A 89 -46.49 7.30 16.02
N TYR A 90 -45.55 8.15 15.64
CA TYR A 90 -44.21 8.15 16.21
C TYR A 90 -43.65 9.58 16.26
N PHE A 91 -42.66 9.75 17.12
CA PHE A 91 -41.84 10.95 17.21
C PHE A 91 -40.43 10.59 16.77
N ALA A 92 -39.80 11.46 16.00
CA ALA A 92 -38.39 11.33 15.67
C ALA A 92 -37.66 12.65 15.93
N HIS A 93 -36.58 12.57 16.69
CA HIS A 93 -35.59 13.64 16.82
C HIS A 93 -34.41 13.31 15.90
N VAL A 94 -34.10 14.21 14.97
CA VAL A 94 -33.04 14.04 13.97
C VAL A 94 -31.97 15.10 14.17
N LEU A 95 -30.71 14.65 14.16
CA LEU A 95 -29.51 15.48 14.08
C LEU A 95 -28.89 15.33 12.69
N CYS A 96 -28.72 16.43 11.96
CA CYS A 96 -28.16 16.48 10.61
C CYS A 96 -26.86 17.29 10.59
N ASP A 97 -26.12 17.16 9.49
CA ASP A 97 -24.86 17.89 9.30
C ASP A 97 -23.93 17.65 10.51
N LEU A 98 -23.81 16.38 10.88
CA LEU A 98 -22.95 15.96 11.98
C LEU A 98 -21.48 16.21 11.61
N PRO A 99 -20.67 16.81 12.51
CA PRO A 99 -19.23 16.92 12.35
C PRO A 99 -18.59 15.56 12.05
N ARG A 100 -17.47 15.56 11.33
CA ARG A 100 -16.78 14.31 10.90
C ARG A 100 -16.25 13.49 12.06
N GLU A 101 -15.99 14.15 13.18
CA GLU A 101 -15.54 13.55 14.43
C GLU A 101 -16.64 12.68 15.06
N ILE A 102 -17.91 12.99 14.78
CA ILE A 102 -19.08 12.24 15.26
C ILE A 102 -19.27 11.02 14.35
N ASN A 103 -18.89 9.88 14.89
CA ASN A 103 -18.93 8.58 14.23
C ASN A 103 -19.98 7.67 14.87
N ALA A 104 -20.09 6.43 14.36
CA ALA A 104 -21.05 5.46 14.86
C ALA A 104 -20.89 5.15 16.37
N GLN A 105 -19.67 5.08 16.89
CA GLN A 105 -19.44 4.85 18.31
C GLN A 105 -20.01 5.99 19.16
N THR A 106 -19.72 7.24 18.78
CA THR A 106 -20.25 8.44 19.47
C THR A 106 -21.78 8.45 19.47
N VAL A 107 -22.42 8.09 18.35
CA VAL A 107 -23.89 8.03 18.30
C VAL A 107 -24.46 6.89 19.14
N LEU A 108 -23.77 5.74 19.22
CA LEU A 108 -24.15 4.65 20.13
C LEU A 108 -24.05 5.09 21.58
N GLU A 109 -23.00 5.83 21.94
CA GLU A 109 -22.83 6.43 23.28
C GLU A 109 -23.94 7.41 23.61
N TRP A 110 -24.63 7.99 22.62
CA TRP A 110 -25.81 8.82 22.85
C TRP A 110 -27.12 8.03 23.01
N TRP A 111 -27.11 6.71 22.88
CA TRP A 111 -28.33 5.91 23.01
C TRP A 111 -28.99 6.14 24.38
N LYS A 112 -30.31 6.43 24.37
CA LYS A 112 -31.07 6.78 25.58
C LYS A 112 -30.56 8.03 26.33
N SER A 113 -29.71 8.86 25.71
CA SER A 113 -29.32 10.15 26.29
C SER A 113 -30.56 11.02 26.53
N PRO A 114 -30.65 11.72 27.68
CA PRO A 114 -31.79 12.61 28.00
C PRO A 114 -31.91 13.80 27.03
N MET A 115 -30.87 14.08 26.25
CA MET A 115 -30.89 15.11 25.21
C MET A 115 -31.76 14.70 24.01
N TRP A 116 -32.02 13.40 23.82
CA TRP A 116 -33.00 12.97 22.83
C TRP A 116 -34.42 13.28 23.32
N LYS A 117 -35.11 14.17 22.62
CA LYS A 117 -36.55 14.30 22.72
C LYS A 117 -37.25 13.04 22.19
N CYS A 118 -38.20 12.55 22.98
CA CYS A 118 -38.98 11.34 22.72
C CYS A 118 -40.49 11.62 22.70
N GLU A 119 -40.88 12.89 22.79
CA GLU A 119 -42.28 13.27 22.82
C GLU A 119 -42.47 14.59 22.12
N ASN A 120 -43.65 14.75 21.56
CA ASN A 120 -44.16 16.02 21.11
C ASN A 120 -44.71 16.76 22.33
N GLU A 121 -43.82 17.17 23.26
CA GLU A 121 -44.17 18.19 24.26
C GLU A 121 -44.86 19.37 23.54
N GLU A 122 -45.63 20.20 24.25
CA GLU A 122 -46.24 21.39 23.66
C GLU A 122 -45.15 22.39 23.24
N ILE A 123 -44.46 22.10 22.14
CA ILE A 123 -43.44 22.95 21.55
C ILE A 123 -44.21 24.07 20.88
N PRO A 124 -44.27 25.28 21.47
CA PRO A 124 -45.16 26.32 20.97
C PRO A 124 -44.70 26.83 19.60
N GLU A 125 -43.41 26.62 19.30
CA GLU A 125 -42.69 27.23 18.19
C GLU A 125 -42.26 26.19 17.15
N THR A 126 -42.23 26.59 15.88
CA THR A 126 -41.66 25.78 14.79
C THR A 126 -40.12 25.90 14.70
N SER A 127 -39.51 26.61 15.65
CA SER A 127 -38.07 26.86 15.72
C SER A 127 -37.45 26.10 16.89
N LEU A 128 -36.24 25.56 16.68
CA LEU A 128 -35.46 24.90 17.71
C LEU A 128 -34.14 25.64 17.94
N PRO A 129 -33.51 25.53 19.12
CA PRO A 129 -32.14 25.99 19.29
C PRO A 129 -31.18 25.18 18.43
N VAL A 130 -29.99 25.70 18.16
CA VAL A 130 -28.90 24.90 17.57
C VAL A 130 -28.52 23.81 18.58
N PRO A 131 -28.44 22.53 18.18
CA PRO A 131 -28.13 21.45 19.11
C PRO A 131 -26.67 21.53 19.55
N GLU A 132 -26.42 21.31 20.84
CA GLU A 132 -25.08 21.02 21.36
C GLU A 132 -24.76 19.52 21.19
N PRO A 133 -23.47 19.12 21.13
CA PRO A 133 -23.10 17.71 21.17
C PRO A 133 -23.64 17.01 22.42
N PHE A 134 -24.20 15.81 22.26
CA PHE A 134 -24.78 15.10 23.39
C PHE A 134 -23.68 14.52 24.28
N PRO A 135 -23.89 14.47 25.61
CA PRO A 135 -22.97 13.78 26.50
C PRO A 135 -23.04 12.27 26.22
N ALA A 136 -21.91 11.59 26.41
CA ALA A 136 -21.85 10.14 26.39
C ALA A 136 -22.69 9.57 27.56
N ASN A 137 -23.44 8.50 27.29
CA ASN A 137 -24.19 7.78 28.31
C ASN A 137 -23.24 6.89 29.12
N GLU A 138 -23.36 6.95 30.44
CA GLU A 138 -22.56 6.16 31.41
C GLU A 138 -22.72 4.64 31.26
N ILE A 139 -23.74 4.18 30.51
CA ILE A 139 -23.94 2.74 30.21
C ILE A 139 -22.78 2.16 29.39
N PHE A 140 -22.14 2.96 28.53
CA PHE A 140 -21.13 2.47 27.60
C PHE A 140 -19.72 2.61 28.16
N THR A 141 -19.33 1.61 28.94
CA THR A 141 -17.98 1.48 29.52
C THR A 141 -17.36 0.13 29.13
N ASP A 142 -16.07 -0.04 29.39
CA ASP A 142 -15.38 -1.32 29.16
C ASP A 142 -15.97 -2.47 30.02
N ALA A 143 -16.83 -2.19 31.01
CA ALA A 143 -17.61 -3.21 31.72
C ALA A 143 -18.54 -4.02 30.80
N ILE A 144 -18.90 -3.49 29.62
CA ILE A 144 -19.66 -4.22 28.60
C ILE A 144 -18.91 -5.47 28.15
N PHE A 145 -17.58 -5.46 28.09
CA PHE A 145 -16.82 -6.68 27.73
C PHE A 145 -16.98 -7.76 28.80
N THR A 146 -16.99 -7.40 30.08
CA THR A 146 -17.26 -8.32 31.18
C THR A 146 -18.69 -8.87 31.13
N GLU A 147 -19.70 -8.01 30.89
CA GLU A 147 -21.08 -8.47 30.66
C GLU A 147 -21.16 -9.42 29.46
N MET A 148 -20.44 -9.12 28.38
CA MET A 148 -20.42 -9.94 27.18
C MET A 148 -19.79 -11.31 27.42
N GLN A 149 -18.77 -11.41 28.28
CA GLN A 149 -18.22 -12.69 28.68
C GLN A 149 -19.21 -13.53 29.50
N ALA A 150 -20.07 -12.87 30.28
CA ALA A 150 -21.10 -13.53 31.08
C ALA A 150 -22.35 -13.92 30.27
N ASP A 151 -22.71 -13.15 29.22
CA ASP A 151 -23.84 -13.39 28.34
C ASP A 151 -23.39 -14.03 27.01
N SER A 152 -23.52 -15.35 26.91
CA SER A 152 -23.09 -16.13 25.75
C SER A 152 -23.80 -15.73 24.44
N GLU A 153 -25.05 -15.27 24.51
CA GLU A 153 -25.79 -14.80 23.33
C GLU A 153 -25.24 -13.45 22.87
N MET A 154 -24.97 -12.52 23.79
CA MET A 154 -24.36 -11.23 23.46
C MET A 154 -22.95 -11.41 22.88
N CYS A 155 -22.15 -12.29 23.48
CA CYS A 155 -20.82 -12.65 22.95
C CYS A 155 -20.91 -13.21 21.53
N SER A 156 -21.85 -14.12 21.31
CA SER A 156 -22.03 -14.74 20.00
C SER A 156 -22.50 -13.70 18.98
N LEU A 157 -23.44 -12.81 19.35
CA LEU A 157 -23.94 -11.69 18.54
C LEU A 157 -22.80 -10.76 18.10
N TRP A 158 -21.99 -10.32 19.06
CA TRP A 158 -20.80 -9.51 18.78
C TRP A 158 -19.82 -10.22 17.84
N GLU A 159 -19.53 -11.50 18.07
CA GLU A 159 -18.64 -12.28 17.22
C GLU A 159 -19.17 -12.34 15.78
N PHE A 160 -20.48 -12.58 15.60
CA PHE A 160 -21.08 -12.52 14.27
C PHE A 160 -20.94 -11.15 13.64
N LEU A 161 -21.27 -10.07 14.36
CA LEU A 161 -21.17 -8.71 13.85
C LEU A 161 -19.75 -8.39 13.39
N LEU A 162 -18.74 -8.77 14.18
CA LEU A 162 -17.33 -8.59 13.84
C LEU A 162 -16.95 -9.37 12.58
N ARG A 163 -17.27 -10.66 12.52
CA ARG A 163 -16.97 -11.51 11.36
C ARG A 163 -17.72 -11.07 10.10
N ALA A 164 -18.99 -10.72 10.25
CA ALA A 164 -19.82 -10.25 9.14
C ALA A 164 -19.32 -8.90 8.62
N TRP A 165 -18.95 -7.96 9.51
CA TRP A 165 -18.33 -6.70 9.11
C TRP A 165 -17.04 -6.90 8.33
N TRP A 166 -16.22 -7.84 8.78
CA TRP A 166 -14.97 -8.18 8.12
C TRP A 166 -15.14 -8.90 6.80
N THR A 167 -16.15 -9.74 6.64
CA THR A 167 -16.29 -10.59 5.44
C THR A 167 -17.30 -10.06 4.43
N LYS A 168 -18.15 -9.09 4.81
CA LYS A 168 -19.15 -8.56 3.90
C LYS A 168 -18.50 -7.93 2.66
N PRO A 169 -19.06 -8.17 1.45
CA PRO A 169 -18.75 -7.39 0.26
C PRO A 169 -19.08 -5.91 0.44
N ALA A 170 -18.52 -5.04 -0.42
CA ALA A 170 -18.78 -3.60 -0.36
C ALA A 170 -20.27 -3.25 -0.50
N SER A 171 -20.99 -3.95 -1.40
CA SER A 171 -22.44 -3.82 -1.60
C SER A 171 -23.27 -4.58 -0.55
N GLY A 172 -22.64 -5.41 0.28
CA GLY A 172 -23.30 -6.26 1.27
C GLY A 172 -23.70 -5.49 2.52
N ARG A 173 -24.84 -5.88 3.10
CA ARG A 173 -25.37 -5.37 4.36
C ARG A 173 -25.44 -6.50 5.39
N ILE A 174 -25.45 -6.12 6.65
CA ILE A 174 -25.59 -7.02 7.80
C ILE A 174 -26.98 -6.82 8.38
N PHE A 175 -27.74 -7.90 8.49
CA PHE A 175 -29.05 -7.89 9.14
C PHE A 175 -29.01 -8.78 10.37
N THR A 176 -29.57 -8.32 11.47
CA THR A 176 -29.70 -9.11 12.68
C THR A 176 -31.11 -9.03 13.21
N ALA A 177 -31.54 -10.05 13.93
CA ALA A 177 -32.70 -9.94 14.80
C ALA A 177 -32.30 -10.41 16.19
N ALA A 178 -32.34 -9.49 17.15
CA ALA A 178 -31.91 -9.72 18.51
C ALA A 178 -32.64 -8.75 19.45
N PRO A 179 -32.68 -9.02 20.76
CA PRO A 179 -33.12 -8.02 21.74
C PRO A 179 -32.32 -6.73 21.57
N GLN A 180 -33.03 -5.60 21.51
CA GLN A 180 -32.44 -4.31 21.13
C GLN A 180 -31.24 -3.93 22.00
N GLU A 181 -31.31 -4.15 23.30
CA GLU A 181 -30.22 -3.83 24.22
C GLU A 181 -28.96 -4.67 23.97
N LYS A 182 -29.12 -5.98 23.74
CA LYS A 182 -27.99 -6.85 23.36
C LYS A 182 -27.37 -6.42 22.04
N PHE A 183 -28.20 -6.05 21.06
CA PHE A 183 -27.72 -5.56 19.77
C PHE A 183 -26.91 -4.27 19.92
N VAL A 184 -27.43 -3.27 20.65
CA VAL A 184 -26.73 -1.99 20.84
C VAL A 184 -25.41 -2.17 21.59
N LYS A 185 -25.38 -2.96 22.67
CA LYS A 185 -24.15 -3.27 23.41
C LYS A 185 -23.12 -4.02 22.55
N ALA A 186 -23.57 -5.04 21.80
CA ALA A 186 -22.70 -5.78 20.88
C ALA A 186 -22.17 -4.89 19.74
N LEU A 187 -22.98 -3.98 19.23
CA LEU A 187 -22.58 -3.03 18.19
C LEU A 187 -21.62 -1.95 18.72
N TRP A 188 -21.80 -1.48 19.94
CA TRP A 188 -20.84 -0.61 20.61
C TRP A 188 -19.51 -1.32 20.82
N ALA A 189 -19.53 -2.56 21.32
CA ALA A 189 -18.33 -3.38 21.49
C ALA A 189 -17.63 -3.68 20.15
N LEU A 190 -18.38 -3.81 19.05
CA LEU A 190 -17.81 -3.86 17.71
C LEU A 190 -17.05 -2.56 17.39
N CYS A 191 -17.68 -1.40 17.56
CA CYS A 191 -17.04 -0.10 17.26
C CYS A 191 -15.78 0.12 18.11
N ARG A 192 -15.87 -0.19 19.41
CA ARG A 192 -14.78 -0.06 20.39
C ARG A 192 -13.55 -0.91 20.05
N ILE A 193 -13.75 -2.08 19.44
CA ILE A 193 -12.69 -3.02 19.03
C ILE A 193 -12.23 -2.77 17.59
N LEU A 194 -13.02 -2.13 16.74
CA LEU A 194 -12.58 -1.84 15.38
C LEU A 194 -11.58 -0.67 15.37
N PRO A 195 -10.50 -0.76 14.58
CA PRO A 195 -9.67 0.39 14.29
C PRO A 195 -10.48 1.55 13.70
N LYS A 196 -10.17 2.79 14.12
CA LYS A 196 -10.92 3.99 13.73
C LYS A 196 -11.11 4.18 12.23
N ALA A 197 -10.12 3.82 11.41
CA ALA A 197 -10.22 3.97 9.96
C ALA A 197 -11.35 3.13 9.34
N LEU A 198 -11.76 2.04 10.00
CA LEU A 198 -12.86 1.19 9.55
C LEU A 198 -14.24 1.74 9.93
N TRP A 199 -14.32 2.78 10.76
CA TRP A 199 -15.58 3.40 11.17
C TRP A 199 -16.20 4.27 10.08
N ASN A 200 -15.41 4.76 9.12
CA ASN A 200 -15.84 5.73 8.10
C ASN A 200 -17.02 5.26 7.24
N HIS A 201 -17.25 3.95 7.18
CA HIS A 201 -18.36 3.37 6.43
C HIS A 201 -19.40 2.72 7.34
N LEU A 202 -19.20 2.70 8.66
CA LEU A 202 -20.11 2.03 9.59
C LEU A 202 -21.35 2.89 9.81
N SER A 203 -22.50 2.35 9.44
CA SER A 203 -23.81 2.97 9.64
C SER A 203 -24.77 1.92 10.20
N PHE A 204 -25.67 2.31 11.09
CA PHE A 204 -26.51 1.32 11.76
C PHE A 204 -27.93 1.80 11.98
N SER A 205 -28.85 0.85 12.10
CA SER A 205 -30.20 1.04 12.63
C SER A 205 -30.50 -0.01 13.68
N THR A 206 -30.94 0.40 14.88
CA THR A 206 -31.25 -0.51 15.99
C THR A 206 -32.67 -1.07 15.94
N TYR A 207 -33.48 -0.61 14.98
CA TYR A 207 -34.82 -1.11 14.73
C TYR A 207 -35.28 -0.75 13.32
N GLU A 208 -35.71 -1.75 12.54
CA GLU A 208 -36.41 -1.57 11.27
C GLU A 208 -37.45 -2.66 11.06
N LYS A 209 -38.63 -2.27 10.57
CA LYS A 209 -39.62 -3.22 10.03
C LYS A 209 -39.29 -3.58 8.58
N ASP A 210 -38.95 -2.58 7.77
CA ASP A 210 -38.61 -2.72 6.35
C ASP A 210 -37.10 -2.54 6.12
N ALA A 211 -36.31 -3.56 6.48
CA ALA A 211 -34.84 -3.44 6.50
C ALA A 211 -34.18 -3.08 5.16
N MET A 212 -34.84 -3.34 4.03
CA MET A 212 -34.27 -3.00 2.72
C MET A 212 -34.34 -1.51 2.40
N LEU A 213 -35.23 -0.75 3.05
CA LEU A 213 -35.43 0.68 2.77
C LEU A 213 -34.47 1.60 3.53
N THR A 214 -33.97 1.15 4.68
CA THR A 214 -33.04 1.94 5.49
C THR A 214 -31.68 2.05 4.80
N PRO A 215 -30.98 3.20 4.89
CA PRO A 215 -29.66 3.38 4.29
C PRO A 215 -28.51 2.74 5.09
N ALA A 216 -28.76 2.29 6.32
CA ALA A 216 -27.73 1.76 7.22
C ALA A 216 -27.14 0.43 6.73
N ASN A 217 -25.86 0.16 6.96
CA ASN A 217 -25.27 -1.12 6.54
C ASN A 217 -25.30 -2.22 7.60
N ILE A 218 -25.58 -1.90 8.86
CA ILE A 218 -25.91 -2.87 9.92
C ILE A 218 -27.33 -2.58 10.40
N VAL A 219 -28.24 -3.53 10.29
CA VAL A 219 -29.67 -3.31 10.56
C VAL A 219 -30.19 -4.36 11.52
N CYS A 220 -30.74 -3.91 12.65
CA CYS A 220 -31.50 -4.78 13.53
C CYS A 220 -32.99 -4.75 13.17
N LEU A 221 -33.53 -5.90 12.85
CA LEU A 221 -34.96 -6.15 12.74
C LEU A 221 -35.44 -6.70 14.07
N TRP A 222 -36.44 -6.07 14.66
CA TRP A 222 -37.06 -6.59 15.85
C TRP A 222 -38.57 -6.50 15.67
N ASP A 223 -39.26 -7.60 15.96
CA ASP A 223 -40.71 -7.63 16.02
C ASP A 223 -41.07 -8.03 17.45
N PRO A 224 -41.65 -7.13 18.26
CA PRO A 224 -41.96 -7.45 19.66
C PRO A 224 -43.04 -8.52 19.82
N ILE A 225 -43.81 -8.85 18.78
CA ILE A 225 -44.93 -9.80 18.83
C ILE A 225 -44.50 -11.16 18.29
N LYS A 226 -43.72 -11.15 17.21
CA LYS A 226 -43.25 -12.36 16.52
C LYS A 226 -41.74 -12.29 16.27
N PRO A 227 -40.92 -12.30 17.34
CA PRO A 227 -39.48 -12.12 17.23
C PRO A 227 -38.81 -13.17 16.32
N GLU A 228 -39.37 -14.38 16.22
CA GLU A 228 -38.90 -15.47 15.36
C GLU A 228 -39.07 -15.21 13.85
N ASN A 229 -40.01 -14.36 13.43
CA ASN A 229 -40.35 -14.13 12.02
C ASN A 229 -39.60 -12.93 11.39
N SER A 230 -38.58 -12.43 12.07
CA SER A 230 -38.15 -11.03 11.93
C SER A 230 -37.24 -10.74 10.74
N ILE A 231 -36.54 -11.72 10.16
CA ILE A 231 -35.64 -11.47 9.03
C ILE A 231 -36.21 -12.03 7.71
N PRO A 232 -36.65 -11.17 6.77
CA PRO A 232 -37.08 -11.60 5.43
C PRO A 232 -36.00 -12.39 4.66
N GLN A 233 -36.41 -13.37 3.85
CA GLN A 233 -35.48 -14.24 3.12
C GLN A 233 -34.54 -13.50 2.16
N ASN A 234 -34.97 -12.37 1.59
CA ASN A 234 -34.11 -11.53 0.75
C ASN A 234 -32.92 -10.90 1.52
N CYS A 235 -32.99 -10.82 2.86
CA CYS A 235 -31.87 -10.39 3.70
C CYS A 235 -30.80 -11.50 3.83
N PHE A 236 -31.14 -12.77 3.60
CA PHE A 236 -30.18 -13.88 3.53
C PHE A 236 -29.61 -14.11 2.13
N ALA A 237 -30.14 -13.42 1.11
CA ALA A 237 -29.78 -13.62 -0.29
C ALA A 237 -28.60 -12.73 -0.73
N GLY A 238 -27.90 -13.18 -1.76
CA GLY A 238 -26.85 -12.41 -2.45
C GLY A 238 -25.64 -12.12 -1.58
N SER A 239 -25.22 -10.85 -1.53
CA SER A 239 -24.06 -10.37 -0.75
C SER A 239 -24.37 -10.03 0.70
N ASN A 240 -25.59 -10.27 1.16
CA ASN A 240 -26.03 -9.91 2.51
C ASN A 240 -25.68 -11.01 3.51
N LEU A 241 -25.41 -10.60 4.75
CA LEU A 241 -25.11 -11.49 5.87
C LEU A 241 -26.15 -11.28 6.95
N SER A 242 -26.82 -12.35 7.37
CA SER A 242 -27.96 -12.27 8.28
C SER A 242 -27.82 -13.21 9.46
N TRP A 243 -28.34 -12.79 10.62
CA TRP A 243 -28.54 -13.70 11.74
C TRP A 243 -29.75 -13.34 12.59
N ASN A 244 -30.69 -14.27 12.65
CA ASN A 244 -31.79 -14.22 13.59
C ASN A 244 -31.41 -14.97 14.87
N LEU A 245 -31.16 -14.23 15.96
CA LEU A 245 -30.80 -14.79 17.26
C LEU A 245 -31.97 -15.58 17.88
N PHE A 246 -33.22 -15.19 17.57
CA PHE A 246 -34.41 -15.85 18.10
C PHE A 246 -34.68 -17.23 17.47
N SER A 247 -34.48 -17.35 16.14
CA SER A 247 -34.67 -18.63 15.44
C SER A 247 -33.40 -19.46 15.28
N GLY A 248 -32.23 -18.86 15.55
CA GLY A 248 -30.91 -19.46 15.27
C GLY A 248 -30.51 -19.45 13.80
N GLN A 249 -31.37 -19.01 12.87
CA GLN A 249 -31.08 -18.98 11.44
C GLN A 249 -29.96 -17.97 11.13
N LYS A 250 -28.85 -18.44 10.56
CA LYS A 250 -27.63 -17.66 10.36
C LYS A 250 -27.03 -17.88 8.98
N SER A 251 -26.56 -16.83 8.32
CA SER A 251 -25.76 -16.93 7.09
C SER A 251 -24.43 -17.60 7.37
N SER A 252 -23.96 -18.43 6.42
CA SER A 252 -22.61 -18.97 6.45
C SER A 252 -21.58 -17.86 6.26
N LEU A 253 -20.64 -17.73 7.18
CA LEU A 253 -19.52 -16.79 7.07
C LEU A 253 -18.28 -17.54 6.58
N ILE A 254 -17.60 -17.00 5.57
CA ILE A 254 -16.33 -17.55 5.10
C ILE A 254 -15.24 -17.04 6.04
N GLN A 255 -14.80 -17.89 6.97
CA GLN A 255 -13.83 -17.54 8.01
C GLN A 255 -12.41 -17.85 7.53
N VAL A 256 -11.54 -16.83 7.43
CA VAL A 256 -10.12 -17.05 7.03
C VAL A 256 -9.12 -16.12 7.76
N SER A 257 -9.57 -15.10 8.49
CA SER A 257 -8.66 -14.10 9.09
C SER A 257 -8.15 -14.55 10.46
N ARG A 258 -6.84 -14.75 10.60
CA ARG A 258 -6.19 -15.05 11.89
C ARG A 258 -6.23 -13.84 12.82
N TYR A 259 -6.18 -12.64 12.25
CA TYR A 259 -6.34 -11.39 13.00
C TYR A 259 -7.70 -11.34 13.72
N LEU A 260 -8.79 -11.66 13.02
CA LEU A 260 -10.11 -11.72 13.64
C LEU A 260 -10.19 -12.78 14.74
N GLU A 261 -9.65 -13.99 14.50
CA GLU A 261 -9.62 -15.02 15.55
C GLU A 261 -8.91 -14.53 16.80
N TRP A 262 -7.77 -13.88 16.62
CA TRP A 262 -7.01 -13.34 17.74
C TRP A 262 -7.79 -12.27 18.49
N ILE A 263 -8.51 -11.35 17.81
CA ILE A 263 -9.39 -10.39 18.47
C ILE A 263 -10.46 -11.12 19.28
N ILE A 264 -11.15 -12.08 18.66
CA ILE A 264 -12.25 -12.84 19.29
C ILE A 264 -11.75 -13.55 20.55
N GLN A 265 -10.61 -14.23 20.46
CA GLN A 265 -10.02 -14.93 21.61
C GLN A 265 -9.53 -13.96 22.68
N SER A 266 -8.96 -12.82 22.30
CA SER A 266 -8.49 -11.79 23.25
C SER A 266 -9.67 -11.22 24.04
N VAL A 267 -10.76 -10.85 23.37
CA VAL A 267 -11.96 -10.32 24.04
C VAL A 267 -12.63 -11.39 24.90
N LYS A 268 -12.80 -12.62 24.39
CA LYS A 268 -13.36 -13.74 25.18
C LYS A 268 -12.53 -14.08 26.42
N SER A 269 -11.22 -13.89 26.37
CA SER A 269 -10.31 -14.12 27.51
C SER A 269 -10.11 -12.90 28.43
N GLY A 270 -10.81 -11.79 28.18
CA GLY A 270 -10.75 -10.60 29.03
C GLY A 270 -9.50 -9.74 28.80
N LYS A 271 -8.88 -9.89 27.63
CA LYS A 271 -7.62 -9.25 27.23
C LYS A 271 -7.83 -8.24 26.10
N TRP A 272 -8.95 -7.52 26.10
CA TRP A 272 -9.25 -6.53 25.04
C TRP A 272 -8.23 -5.37 25.02
N GLU A 273 -7.58 -5.07 26.14
CA GLU A 273 -6.47 -4.10 26.21
C GLU A 273 -5.28 -4.48 25.31
N GLU A 274 -5.06 -5.79 25.07
CA GLU A 274 -4.04 -6.22 24.09
C GLU A 274 -4.42 -5.84 22.66
N VAL A 275 -5.72 -5.79 22.37
CA VAL A 275 -6.27 -5.34 21.08
C VAL A 275 -6.05 -3.84 20.93
N ASP A 276 -6.35 -3.06 21.97
CA ASP A 276 -6.11 -1.61 21.99
C ASP A 276 -4.63 -1.27 21.80
N SER A 277 -3.75 -1.94 22.56
CA SER A 277 -2.30 -1.75 22.45
C SER A 277 -1.80 -2.09 21.05
N PHE A 278 -2.34 -3.14 20.44
CA PHE A 278 -2.01 -3.54 19.08
C PHE A 278 -2.47 -2.49 18.05
N HIS A 279 -3.68 -1.96 18.18
CA HIS A 279 -4.21 -0.92 17.28
C HIS A 279 -3.46 0.40 17.42
N ALA A 280 -3.17 0.82 18.66
CA ALA A 280 -2.40 2.01 18.95
C ALA A 280 -0.97 1.95 18.38
N GLY A 281 -0.41 0.73 18.27
CA GLY A 281 0.89 0.51 17.65
C GLY A 281 0.91 0.67 16.13
N ALA A 282 -0.24 0.64 15.45
CA ALA A 282 -0.30 0.63 14.00
C ALA A 282 -0.64 2.01 13.40
N PRO A 283 0.00 2.41 12.29
CA PRO A 283 -0.44 3.56 11.50
C PRO A 283 -1.89 3.41 11.03
N GLU A 284 -2.68 4.48 11.11
CA GLU A 284 -4.12 4.46 10.76
C GLU A 284 -4.41 3.89 9.37
N ILE A 285 -3.57 4.24 8.40
CA ILE A 285 -3.66 3.82 6.99
C ILE A 285 -3.52 2.30 6.79
N ILE A 286 -2.96 1.56 7.74
CA ILE A 286 -2.96 0.09 7.69
C ILE A 286 -4.39 -0.45 7.76
N TRP A 287 -5.27 0.26 8.46
CA TRP A 287 -6.63 -0.19 8.71
C TRP A 287 -7.61 0.14 7.60
N GLU A 288 -7.21 0.88 6.56
CA GLU A 288 -8.09 1.20 5.42
C GLU A 288 -8.46 -0.03 4.58
N LYS A 289 -7.61 -1.07 4.61
CA LYS A 289 -7.83 -2.32 3.86
C LYS A 289 -7.75 -3.50 4.81
N LYS A 290 -8.68 -4.46 4.66
CA LYS A 290 -8.76 -5.66 5.49
C LYS A 290 -7.53 -6.54 5.32
N GLU A 291 -6.99 -6.61 4.11
CA GLU A 291 -5.80 -7.37 3.77
C GLU A 291 -4.55 -6.79 4.47
N SER A 292 -4.44 -5.46 4.49
CA SER A 292 -3.35 -4.77 5.19
C SER A 292 -3.36 -5.04 6.69
N ALA A 293 -4.54 -5.11 7.30
CA ALA A 293 -4.70 -5.42 8.71
C ALA A 293 -4.29 -6.86 9.06
N GLU A 294 -4.70 -7.84 8.24
CA GLU A 294 -4.27 -9.24 8.38
C GLU A 294 -2.75 -9.35 8.25
N MET A 295 -2.20 -8.75 7.20
CA MET A 295 -0.77 -8.73 6.94
C MET A 295 0.01 -8.08 8.10
N PHE A 296 -0.48 -6.97 8.64
CA PHE A 296 0.14 -6.32 9.79
C PHE A 296 0.07 -7.18 11.06
N PHE A 297 -1.02 -7.92 11.26
CA PHE A 297 -1.16 -8.87 12.36
C PHE A 297 -0.16 -10.03 12.23
N GLU A 298 -0.11 -10.68 11.08
CA GLU A 298 0.86 -11.75 10.80
C GLU A 298 2.29 -11.24 11.01
N LEU A 299 2.62 -10.06 10.49
CA LEU A 299 3.91 -9.42 10.68
C LEU A 299 4.29 -9.20 12.15
N SER A 300 3.30 -8.85 12.96
CA SER A 300 3.53 -8.44 14.34
C SER A 300 3.53 -9.59 15.33
N ARG A 301 2.77 -10.65 15.06
CA ARG A 301 2.53 -11.75 16.00
C ARG A 301 3.00 -13.12 15.47
N HIS A 302 3.04 -13.31 14.15
CA HIS A 302 3.41 -14.56 13.49
C HIS A 302 4.38 -14.35 12.30
N PRO A 303 5.47 -13.57 12.49
CA PRO A 303 6.36 -13.20 11.38
C PRO A 303 7.05 -14.41 10.73
N ASP A 304 7.10 -15.54 11.41
CA ASP A 304 7.60 -16.84 10.96
C ASP A 304 6.66 -17.54 9.96
N THR A 305 5.38 -17.15 9.93
CA THR A 305 4.39 -17.71 9.00
C THR A 305 4.32 -16.98 7.66
N LEU A 306 4.99 -15.84 7.53
CA LEU A 306 4.99 -15.04 6.31
C LEU A 306 5.90 -15.66 5.26
N ASP A 307 5.30 -16.03 4.12
CA ASP A 307 6.06 -16.42 2.94
C ASP A 307 6.58 -15.21 2.16
N ILE A 308 7.36 -15.51 1.12
CA ILE A 308 8.04 -14.51 0.28
C ILE A 308 7.05 -13.66 -0.50
N THR A 309 5.97 -14.27 -0.96
CA THR A 309 4.91 -13.59 -1.70
C THR A 309 4.25 -12.55 -0.80
N ARG A 310 3.92 -12.93 0.44
CA ARG A 310 3.38 -12.02 1.46
C ARG A 310 4.37 -10.92 1.85
N LEU A 311 5.65 -11.25 2.01
CA LEU A 311 6.70 -10.25 2.28
C LEU A 311 6.84 -9.25 1.12
N LYS A 312 6.71 -9.70 -0.12
CA LYS A 312 6.67 -8.84 -1.30
C LYS A 312 5.46 -7.91 -1.27
N GLU A 313 4.27 -8.42 -1.00
CA GLU A 313 3.05 -7.61 -0.84
C GLU A 313 3.20 -6.58 0.29
N LEU A 314 3.73 -7.00 1.45
CA LEU A 314 4.01 -6.13 2.60
C LEU A 314 4.93 -4.97 2.23
N SER A 315 5.97 -5.25 1.43
CA SER A 315 6.93 -4.24 1.02
C SER A 315 6.38 -3.19 0.05
N GLN A 316 5.35 -3.57 -0.71
CA GLN A 316 4.65 -2.66 -1.60
C GLN A 316 3.66 -1.76 -0.85
N MET A 317 3.47 -1.98 0.46
CA MET A 317 2.66 -1.12 1.33
C MET A 317 3.57 -0.11 2.05
N PRO A 318 3.66 1.16 1.59
CA PRO A 318 4.64 2.12 2.10
C PRO A 318 4.56 2.34 3.62
N ASN A 319 3.37 2.17 4.18
CA ASN A 319 3.08 2.43 5.59
C ASN A 319 3.51 1.30 6.52
N ILE A 320 3.39 0.06 6.05
CA ILE A 320 3.99 -1.09 6.73
C ILE A 320 5.50 -0.91 6.75
N GLY A 321 6.05 -0.39 5.65
CA GLY A 321 7.46 -0.10 5.57
C GLY A 321 7.94 0.85 6.69
N ARG A 322 7.27 1.99 6.81
CA ARG A 322 7.54 2.95 7.90
C ARG A 322 7.34 2.35 9.29
N PHE A 323 6.32 1.50 9.46
CA PHE A 323 6.03 0.86 10.74
C PHE A 323 7.18 -0.05 11.19
N VAL A 324 7.65 -0.93 10.32
CA VAL A 324 8.75 -1.86 10.62
C VAL A 324 10.00 -1.08 11.01
N MET A 325 10.29 0.01 10.30
CA MET A 325 11.44 0.88 10.56
C MET A 325 11.37 1.60 11.91
N LYS A 326 10.16 1.98 12.35
CA LYS A 326 9.94 2.54 13.69
C LYS A 326 9.99 1.50 14.81
N ASN A 327 10.04 0.21 14.49
CA ASN A 327 10.01 -0.90 15.46
C ASN A 327 11.23 -1.82 15.30
N PRO A 328 12.38 -1.47 15.90
CA PRO A 328 13.66 -2.13 15.67
C PRO A 328 13.65 -3.65 15.91
N LYS A 329 13.01 -4.12 16.98
CA LYS A 329 12.88 -5.55 17.28
C LYS A 329 12.07 -6.29 16.23
N ARG A 330 11.02 -5.65 15.69
CA ARG A 330 10.19 -6.23 14.62
C ARG A 330 10.96 -6.23 13.30
N ALA A 331 11.71 -5.16 13.00
CA ALA A 331 12.64 -5.13 11.88
C ALA A 331 13.71 -6.23 11.99
N GLN A 332 14.32 -6.43 13.17
CA GLN A 332 15.27 -7.54 13.39
C GLN A 332 14.65 -8.88 13.07
N HIS A 333 13.44 -9.14 13.56
CA HIS A 333 12.77 -10.42 13.36
C HIS A 333 12.38 -10.64 11.89
N LEU A 334 11.87 -9.60 11.24
CA LEU A 334 11.60 -9.61 9.80
C LEU A 334 12.85 -9.87 8.98
N LEU A 335 13.95 -9.19 9.31
CA LEU A 335 15.23 -9.40 8.64
C LEU A 335 15.72 -10.82 8.90
N ALA A 336 15.67 -11.32 10.14
CA ALA A 336 16.09 -12.68 10.45
C ALA A 336 15.30 -13.74 9.66
N ASN A 337 13.98 -13.57 9.52
CA ASN A 337 13.15 -14.46 8.70
C ASN A 337 13.42 -14.26 7.20
N PHE A 338 13.61 -13.01 6.77
CA PHE A 338 13.94 -12.68 5.38
C PHE A 338 15.29 -13.24 4.95
N PHE A 339 16.27 -13.23 5.86
CA PHE A 339 17.62 -13.74 5.66
C PHE A 339 17.74 -15.24 6.03
N SER A 340 16.64 -15.91 6.35
CA SER A 340 16.62 -17.36 6.51
C SER A 340 16.82 -18.07 5.15
N SER A 341 17.35 -19.29 5.17
CA SER A 341 17.98 -19.96 4.02
C SER A 341 17.13 -20.13 2.75
N LYS A 342 15.80 -20.08 2.85
CA LYS A 342 14.89 -20.27 1.70
C LYS A 342 14.78 -19.02 0.80
N LEU A 343 15.05 -17.83 1.32
CA LEU A 343 14.88 -16.56 0.59
C LEU A 343 16.12 -16.12 -0.19
N LEU A 344 17.31 -16.53 0.27
CA LEU A 344 18.58 -16.29 -0.43
C LEU A 344 18.62 -16.90 -1.84
N ASP A 345 17.73 -17.86 -2.11
CA ASP A 345 17.62 -18.59 -3.36
C ASP A 345 16.59 -17.97 -4.34
N LEU A 346 15.67 -17.13 -3.86
CA LEU A 346 14.55 -16.55 -4.64
C LEU A 346 14.75 -15.06 -4.98
N TRP A 347 16.01 -14.67 -5.09
CA TRP A 347 16.40 -13.27 -5.13
C TRP A 347 16.32 -12.64 -6.51
N ASP A 348 15.46 -11.62 -6.63
CA ASP A 348 15.34 -10.72 -7.78
C ASP A 348 15.83 -9.30 -7.39
N ASP A 349 16.64 -8.67 -8.23
CA ASP A 349 17.25 -7.36 -8.00
C ASP A 349 16.18 -6.26 -7.91
N ASP A 350 15.13 -6.41 -8.71
CA ASP A 350 13.99 -5.49 -8.68
C ASP A 350 13.21 -5.63 -7.38
N LEU A 351 13.10 -6.85 -6.83
CA LEU A 351 12.40 -7.07 -5.57
C LEU A 351 13.13 -6.36 -4.42
N VAL A 352 14.44 -6.54 -4.28
CA VAL A 352 15.17 -5.89 -3.17
C VAL A 352 15.20 -4.38 -3.32
N HIS A 353 15.37 -3.88 -4.54
CA HIS A 353 15.34 -2.45 -4.79
C HIS A 353 13.94 -1.87 -4.51
N GLN A 354 12.85 -2.52 -4.96
CA GLN A 354 11.49 -2.03 -4.72
C GLN A 354 11.03 -2.21 -3.28
N THR A 355 11.38 -3.34 -2.65
CA THR A 355 11.03 -3.66 -1.27
C THR A 355 11.80 -2.77 -0.32
N PHE A 356 13.12 -2.65 -0.49
CA PHE A 356 13.99 -2.03 0.50
C PHE A 356 14.45 -0.61 0.20
N THR A 357 14.42 -0.14 -1.04
CA THR A 357 14.76 1.29 -1.28
C THR A 357 13.80 2.24 -0.55
N PRO A 358 12.47 1.98 -0.48
CA PRO A 358 11.57 2.79 0.35
C PRO A 358 11.88 2.70 1.85
N PHE A 359 12.40 1.56 2.33
CA PHE A 359 12.90 1.40 3.70
C PHE A 359 14.18 2.22 3.94
N PHE A 360 15.02 2.34 2.91
CA PHE A 360 16.35 2.94 2.98
C PHE A 360 16.39 4.44 2.68
N SER A 361 15.35 5.00 2.05
CA SER A 361 15.28 6.42 1.69
C SER A 361 14.59 7.30 2.73
N ALA A 362 14.22 6.79 3.90
CA ALA A 362 13.58 7.57 4.96
C ALA A 362 14.64 8.37 5.74
N GLU A 363 14.54 9.71 5.71
CA GLU A 363 15.63 10.64 6.07
C GLU A 363 16.04 10.66 7.56
N ASP A 364 15.27 10.15 8.53
CA ASP A 364 15.57 10.41 9.94
C ASP A 364 15.48 9.18 10.86
N GLY A 365 16.61 8.51 11.13
CA GLY A 365 16.81 7.62 12.29
C GLY A 365 16.79 6.08 12.08
N PRO A 366 15.85 5.50 11.32
CA PRO A 366 15.72 4.05 11.18
C PRO A 366 16.89 3.35 10.52
N MET A 367 17.66 4.05 9.67
CA MET A 367 18.77 3.46 8.94
C MET A 367 19.89 2.99 9.87
N GLU A 368 20.26 3.78 10.87
CA GLU A 368 21.33 3.40 11.80
C GLU A 368 20.92 2.22 12.68
N GLN A 369 19.66 2.18 13.09
CA GLN A 369 19.14 1.05 13.84
C GLN A 369 19.05 -0.21 12.97
N PHE A 370 18.64 -0.10 11.71
CA PHE A 370 18.69 -1.19 10.74
C PHE A 370 20.12 -1.72 10.54
N LYS A 371 21.10 -0.84 10.37
CA LYS A 371 22.52 -1.21 10.27
C LYS A 371 22.98 -1.98 11.50
N LYS A 372 22.67 -1.50 12.71
CA LYS A 372 22.97 -2.22 13.98
C LYS A 372 22.34 -3.62 14.01
N ASN A 373 21.07 -3.72 13.62
CA ASN A 373 20.33 -4.97 13.57
C ASN A 373 20.94 -5.97 12.58
N LEU A 374 21.27 -5.50 11.38
CA LEU A 374 21.91 -6.30 10.33
C LEU A 374 23.31 -6.73 10.77
N HIS A 375 24.07 -5.83 11.40
CA HIS A 375 25.38 -6.12 11.96
C HIS A 375 25.31 -7.22 13.03
N GLU A 376 24.39 -7.13 13.98
CA GLU A 376 24.19 -8.12 15.03
C GLU A 376 23.74 -9.49 14.48
N MET A 377 22.85 -9.50 13.48
CA MET A 377 22.44 -10.73 12.80
C MET A 377 23.63 -11.40 12.09
N LEU A 378 24.43 -10.63 11.36
CA LEU A 378 25.65 -11.13 10.70
C LEU A 378 26.63 -11.68 11.73
N ARG A 379 26.82 -10.97 12.85
CA ARG A 379 27.63 -11.43 13.98
C ARG A 379 27.20 -12.81 14.46
N ASN A 380 25.90 -12.98 14.72
CA ASN A 380 25.36 -14.23 15.22
C ASN A 380 25.53 -15.37 14.22
N LYS A 381 25.38 -15.11 12.92
CA LYS A 381 25.61 -16.09 11.85
C LYS A 381 27.08 -16.48 11.68
N ILE A 382 27.99 -15.52 11.84
CA ILE A 382 29.44 -15.75 11.89
C ILE A 382 29.78 -16.62 13.12
N LEU A 383 29.28 -16.25 14.30
CA LEU A 383 29.55 -16.96 15.55
C LEU A 383 28.98 -18.39 15.57
N SER A 384 27.84 -18.62 14.90
CA SER A 384 27.23 -19.94 14.73
C SER A 384 27.91 -20.81 13.67
N GLY A 385 28.79 -20.24 12.85
CA GLY A 385 29.44 -20.96 11.75
C GLY A 385 28.47 -21.37 10.63
N ASP A 386 27.43 -20.57 10.34
CA ASP A 386 26.48 -20.85 9.25
C ASP A 386 27.09 -20.50 7.89
N LEU A 387 27.96 -21.37 7.38
CA LEU A 387 28.80 -21.13 6.21
C LEU A 387 27.99 -20.92 4.92
N ASN A 388 26.91 -21.67 4.77
CA ASN A 388 26.01 -21.56 3.63
C ASN A 388 25.32 -20.19 3.58
N PHE A 389 24.99 -19.63 4.74
CA PHE A 389 24.47 -18.28 4.84
C PHE A 389 25.55 -17.25 4.47
N LEU A 390 26.74 -17.36 5.06
CA LEU A 390 27.82 -16.38 4.87
C LEU A 390 28.35 -16.34 3.44
N GLU A 391 28.48 -17.49 2.79
CA GLU A 391 28.88 -17.55 1.38
C GLU A 391 27.83 -16.89 0.48
N ARG A 392 26.55 -17.24 0.67
CA ARG A 392 25.46 -16.61 -0.09
C ARG A 392 25.37 -15.11 0.19
N PHE A 393 25.56 -14.69 1.44
CA PHE A 393 25.55 -13.28 1.83
C PHE A 393 26.72 -12.52 1.24
N TYR A 394 27.95 -13.05 1.33
CA TYR A 394 29.12 -12.39 0.79
C TYR A 394 29.06 -12.25 -0.73
N VAL A 395 28.71 -13.33 -1.43
CA VAL A 395 28.74 -13.39 -2.90
C VAL A 395 27.58 -12.59 -3.50
N LYS A 396 26.37 -12.69 -2.93
CA LYS A 396 25.17 -12.06 -3.49
C LYS A 396 24.84 -10.70 -2.84
N TRP A 397 24.99 -10.53 -1.52
CA TRP A 397 24.48 -9.35 -0.78
C TRP A 397 25.52 -8.25 -0.61
N LEU A 398 26.76 -8.59 -0.23
CA LEU A 398 27.75 -7.58 0.17
C LEU A 398 28.02 -6.52 -0.93
N PRO A 399 28.09 -6.86 -2.22
CA PRO A 399 28.26 -5.86 -3.29
C PRO A 399 27.05 -4.92 -3.47
N ARG A 400 25.88 -5.30 -2.95
CA ARG A 400 24.60 -4.59 -3.09
C ARG A 400 24.27 -3.77 -1.83
N LEU A 401 24.74 -4.20 -0.67
CA LEU A 401 24.57 -3.52 0.62
C LEU A 401 25.51 -2.33 0.85
N THR A 402 26.54 -2.18 0.01
CA THR A 402 27.36 -0.96 -0.06
C THR A 402 26.50 0.28 -0.35
N VAL A 403 25.37 0.14 -1.05
CA VAL A 403 24.37 1.20 -1.29
C VAL A 403 23.70 1.65 0.02
N VAL A 404 23.67 0.79 1.03
CA VAL A 404 23.03 1.01 2.35
C VAL A 404 24.04 1.45 3.41
N GLY A 405 25.29 1.73 3.01
CA GLY A 405 26.36 2.18 3.91
C GLY A 405 27.00 1.08 4.77
N LEU A 406 26.72 -0.19 4.50
CA LEU A 406 27.51 -1.31 5.03
C LEU A 406 28.76 -1.45 4.16
N THR A 407 29.87 -0.90 4.64
CA THR A 407 31.15 -0.98 3.93
C THR A 407 31.70 -2.39 4.01
N LYS A 408 32.55 -2.77 3.05
CA LYS A 408 33.35 -3.99 3.15
C LYS A 408 34.11 -4.04 4.49
N ASP A 409 34.58 -2.88 4.96
CA ASP A 409 35.35 -2.76 6.20
C ASP A 409 34.50 -3.10 7.44
N ALA A 410 33.27 -2.59 7.54
CA ALA A 410 32.37 -2.93 8.66
C ALA A 410 32.02 -4.43 8.68
N PHE A 411 31.88 -5.05 7.51
CA PHE A 411 31.71 -6.50 7.41
C PHE A 411 32.97 -7.27 7.81
N TRP A 412 34.15 -6.72 7.56
CA TRP A 412 35.43 -7.30 7.96
C TRP A 412 35.69 -7.18 9.45
N ASP A 413 35.31 -6.06 10.08
CA ASP A 413 35.40 -5.90 11.53
C ASP A 413 34.60 -7.00 12.24
N LEU A 414 33.39 -7.27 11.74
CA LEU A 414 32.55 -8.42 12.12
C LEU A 414 33.24 -9.78 11.96
N PHE A 415 33.97 -9.98 10.86
CA PHE A 415 34.72 -11.20 10.57
C PHE A 415 35.90 -11.40 11.53
N ASN A 416 36.57 -10.30 11.88
CA ASN A 416 37.72 -10.31 12.78
C ASN A 416 37.36 -10.59 14.24
N GLU A 417 36.08 -10.48 14.61
CA GLU A 417 35.60 -10.84 15.95
C GLU A 417 35.47 -12.36 16.18
N ALA A 418 35.61 -13.19 15.14
CA ALA A 418 35.50 -14.66 15.25
C ALA A 418 36.63 -15.43 14.50
N PRO A 419 37.91 -15.17 14.81
CA PRO A 419 39.02 -15.84 14.15
C PRO A 419 38.99 -17.35 14.41
N GLY A 420 39.13 -18.15 13.35
CA GLY A 420 39.24 -19.62 13.43
C GLY A 420 37.96 -20.43 13.23
N LYS A 421 36.78 -19.81 13.12
CA LYS A 421 35.50 -20.53 12.91
C LYS A 421 35.09 -20.73 11.44
N LEU A 422 35.93 -20.32 10.48
CA LEU A 422 35.58 -20.28 9.05
C LEU A 422 36.47 -21.21 8.20
N PRO A 423 35.92 -21.86 7.15
CA PRO A 423 36.66 -22.65 6.18
C PRO A 423 37.54 -21.74 5.31
N LYS A 424 38.70 -22.26 4.92
CA LYS A 424 39.70 -21.57 4.09
C LYS A 424 39.14 -21.01 2.77
N SER A 425 38.06 -21.60 2.23
CA SER A 425 37.41 -21.16 1.00
C SER A 425 36.84 -19.74 1.08
N VAL A 426 36.25 -19.34 2.21
CA VAL A 426 35.66 -17.99 2.36
C VAL A 426 36.76 -16.92 2.40
N TYR A 427 37.89 -17.20 3.04
CA TYR A 427 39.04 -16.29 3.03
C TYR A 427 39.66 -16.11 1.64
N LEU A 428 39.69 -17.17 0.83
CA LEU A 428 40.20 -17.14 -0.54
C LEU A 428 39.34 -16.27 -1.48
N TRP A 429 38.03 -16.24 -1.27
CA TRP A 429 37.09 -15.46 -2.08
C TRP A 429 37.13 -13.96 -1.79
N ALA A 430 37.38 -13.58 -0.54
CA ALA A 430 37.09 -12.23 -0.08
C ALA A 430 38.25 -11.23 -0.22
N TYR A 431 39.50 -11.68 -0.02
CA TYR A 431 40.70 -10.88 -0.28
C TYR A 431 41.94 -11.80 -0.27
N PRO A 432 42.60 -12.07 -1.42
CA PRO A 432 43.78 -12.93 -1.47
C PRO A 432 44.93 -12.47 -0.56
N LYS A 433 45.01 -11.16 -0.27
CA LYS A 433 46.02 -10.57 0.65
C LYS A 433 45.73 -10.83 2.13
N ALA A 434 44.47 -10.77 2.58
CA ALA A 434 44.11 -11.01 3.98
C ALA A 434 44.29 -12.48 4.37
N PHE A 435 43.97 -13.41 3.46
CA PHE A 435 44.27 -14.83 3.62
C PHE A 435 45.77 -15.08 3.88
N ARG A 436 46.66 -14.35 3.18
CA ARG A 436 48.11 -14.50 3.41
C ARG A 436 48.55 -13.99 4.78
N GLN A 437 47.94 -12.90 5.28
CA GLN A 437 48.26 -12.36 6.60
C GLN A 437 47.77 -13.25 7.74
N VAL A 438 46.53 -13.76 7.66
CA VAL A 438 45.94 -14.63 8.69
C VAL A 438 46.62 -16.01 8.74
N PHE A 439 47.13 -16.50 7.62
CA PHE A 439 47.78 -17.82 7.53
C PHE A 439 49.32 -17.76 7.38
N HIS A 440 49.94 -16.59 7.61
CA HIS A 440 51.40 -16.38 7.55
C HIS A 440 52.09 -16.94 6.29
N LEU A 441 51.52 -16.68 5.11
CA LEU A 441 52.12 -17.12 3.84
C LEU A 441 53.18 -16.10 3.35
N PRO A 442 54.38 -16.54 2.92
CA PRO A 442 55.48 -15.65 2.50
C PRO A 442 55.16 -14.85 1.22
N GLU A 443 55.76 -13.66 1.07
CA GLU A 443 55.68 -12.86 -0.17
C GLU A 443 56.50 -13.52 -1.30
N PRO A 444 55.96 -13.63 -2.53
CA PRO A 444 56.71 -14.22 -3.62
C PRO A 444 57.52 -13.15 -4.37
N SER A 445 58.84 -13.37 -4.47
CA SER A 445 59.64 -12.92 -5.61
C SER A 445 59.11 -13.57 -6.90
N MET A 446 59.27 -12.86 -8.01
CA MET A 446 58.73 -13.12 -9.35
C MET A 446 58.50 -14.58 -9.76
N GLN A 447 57.40 -14.78 -10.50
CA GLN A 447 56.92 -15.99 -11.17
C GLN A 447 56.10 -16.97 -10.33
N ILE A 448 54.82 -16.63 -10.14
CA ILE A 448 53.75 -17.64 -10.07
C ILE A 448 52.63 -17.23 -11.03
N GLU A 449 52.39 -18.08 -12.01
CA GLU A 449 51.23 -18.07 -12.89
C GLU A 449 49.94 -18.13 -12.07
N TYR A 450 49.04 -17.17 -12.27
CA TYR A 450 47.65 -17.36 -11.90
C TYR A 450 47.00 -18.31 -12.90
N LEU A 451 47.10 -19.62 -12.65
CA LEU A 451 46.09 -20.56 -13.14
C LEU A 451 44.81 -20.34 -12.32
N THR A 452 44.01 -19.36 -12.70
CA THR A 452 42.57 -19.47 -12.46
C THR A 452 41.98 -20.13 -13.69
N LYS A 453 41.72 -21.43 -13.58
CA LYS A 453 40.91 -22.15 -14.56
C LYS A 453 39.45 -21.79 -14.26
N TRP A 454 38.92 -20.79 -14.96
CA TRP A 454 37.50 -20.45 -14.89
C TRP A 454 36.74 -21.42 -15.78
N SER A 455 35.81 -22.17 -15.20
CA SER A 455 34.86 -22.97 -15.96
C SER A 455 33.88 -22.04 -16.67
N PHE A 456 33.84 -22.09 -18.00
CA PHE A 456 32.68 -21.63 -18.76
C PHE A 456 31.50 -22.54 -18.38
N HIS A 457 30.59 -22.05 -17.55
CA HIS A 457 29.26 -22.65 -17.43
C HIS A 457 28.31 -21.91 -18.38
N GLY A 458 27.89 -22.61 -19.44
CA GLY A 458 27.03 -22.11 -20.50
C GLY A 458 27.61 -22.36 -21.90
N ASP A 459 26.75 -22.39 -22.92
CA ASP A 459 27.01 -22.75 -24.33
C ASP A 459 28.07 -21.89 -25.07
N ASP A 460 28.68 -20.90 -24.41
CA ASP A 460 29.57 -19.88 -24.99
C ASP A 460 31.04 -20.32 -25.20
N SER A 461 31.46 -21.51 -24.73
CA SER A 461 32.85 -21.96 -24.84
C SER A 461 33.30 -22.29 -26.28
N ARG A 462 32.37 -22.33 -27.23
CA ARG A 462 32.64 -22.70 -28.64
C ARG A 462 33.24 -21.56 -29.48
N CYS A 463 33.12 -20.32 -29.04
CA CYS A 463 33.46 -19.14 -29.85
C CYS A 463 34.85 -18.55 -29.54
N GLU A 464 35.46 -18.91 -28.40
CA GLU A 464 36.80 -18.45 -28.04
C GLU A 464 37.88 -18.80 -29.07
N PRO A 465 37.91 -20.02 -29.65
CA PRO A 465 38.88 -20.38 -30.69
C PRO A 465 38.69 -19.54 -31.96
N GLN A 466 37.44 -19.32 -32.38
CA GLN A 466 37.11 -18.58 -33.61
C GLN A 466 37.47 -17.09 -33.50
N ILE A 467 37.23 -16.46 -32.34
CA ILE A 467 37.60 -15.06 -32.11
C ILE A 467 39.13 -14.91 -32.08
N LYS A 468 39.85 -15.84 -31.44
CA LYS A 468 41.31 -15.85 -31.45
C LYS A 468 41.87 -16.03 -32.86
N GLU A 469 41.29 -16.92 -33.66
CA GLU A 469 41.69 -17.18 -35.05
C GLU A 469 41.44 -15.97 -35.97
N ILE A 470 40.29 -15.31 -35.87
CA ILE A 470 39.97 -14.09 -36.64
C ILE A 470 40.93 -12.95 -36.28
N LEU A 471 41.22 -12.76 -35.00
CA LEU A 471 42.11 -11.69 -34.56
C LEU A 471 43.59 -11.98 -34.89
N GLN A 472 44.02 -13.24 -34.80
CA GLN A 472 45.38 -13.63 -35.17
C GLN A 472 45.62 -13.57 -36.69
N SER A 473 44.63 -13.94 -37.50
CA SER A 473 44.70 -13.84 -38.97
C SER A 473 44.65 -12.38 -39.46
N SER A 474 43.86 -11.53 -38.81
CA SER A 474 43.73 -10.11 -39.16
C SER A 474 44.91 -9.26 -38.66
N PHE A 475 45.61 -9.72 -37.62
CA PHE A 475 46.72 -8.98 -36.99
C PHE A 475 47.89 -9.92 -36.64
N PRO A 476 48.63 -10.43 -37.64
CA PRO A 476 49.65 -11.48 -37.45
C PRO A 476 50.84 -11.09 -36.58
N ASN A 477 50.98 -9.79 -36.24
CA ASN A 477 52.07 -9.27 -35.41
C ASN A 477 51.67 -9.05 -33.93
N ILE A 478 50.47 -9.47 -33.51
CA ILE A 478 50.03 -9.38 -32.10
C ILE A 478 50.51 -10.62 -31.34
N VAL A 479 51.41 -10.41 -30.36
CA VAL A 479 52.14 -11.48 -29.66
C VAL A 479 51.25 -12.29 -28.69
N LYS A 480 50.14 -11.72 -28.19
CA LYS A 480 49.20 -12.42 -27.31
C LYS A 480 47.83 -11.73 -27.27
N ILE A 481 46.75 -12.51 -27.29
CA ILE A 481 45.37 -12.03 -27.13
C ILE A 481 44.71 -12.75 -25.95
N GLU A 482 44.29 -11.99 -24.95
CA GLU A 482 43.59 -12.50 -23.76
C GLU A 482 42.18 -11.90 -23.72
N LEU A 483 41.18 -12.76 -23.57
CA LEU A 483 39.76 -12.40 -23.53
C LEU A 483 39.27 -12.48 -22.08
N TYR A 484 38.65 -11.42 -21.57
CA TYR A 484 38.10 -11.38 -20.22
C TYR A 484 36.58 -11.18 -20.27
N ARG A 485 35.84 -12.00 -19.51
CA ARG A 485 34.40 -11.82 -19.31
C ARG A 485 34.17 -10.82 -18.18
N ARG A 486 33.27 -9.85 -18.41
CA ARG A 486 33.00 -8.75 -17.48
C ARG A 486 32.29 -9.23 -16.22
N PHE A 487 33.00 -9.26 -15.09
CA PHE A 487 32.47 -8.95 -13.76
C PHE A 487 33.45 -7.94 -13.16
N PHE A 488 32.99 -6.94 -12.41
CA PHE A 488 33.76 -5.81 -11.85
C PHE A 488 33.97 -4.60 -12.79
N GLU A 489 33.26 -3.51 -12.51
CA GLU A 489 33.51 -2.18 -13.09
C GLU A 489 34.42 -1.28 -12.25
N ASN A 490 34.83 -1.69 -11.02
CA ASN A 490 35.40 -0.72 -10.08
C ASN A 490 36.91 -0.85 -9.76
N ASP A 491 37.61 -1.92 -10.12
CA ASP A 491 38.95 -2.19 -9.53
C ASP A 491 40.17 -2.10 -10.47
N PHE A 492 40.05 -1.58 -11.69
CA PHE A 492 41.23 -1.35 -12.56
C PHE A 492 41.43 0.14 -12.90
N ARG A 493 41.74 0.93 -11.87
CA ARG A 493 42.30 2.30 -11.98
C ARG A 493 43.82 2.35 -11.77
N GLY A 494 44.54 1.32 -12.22
CA GLY A 494 45.98 1.42 -12.39
C GLY A 494 46.30 2.10 -13.72
N ASN A 495 46.94 3.27 -13.69
CA ASN A 495 47.58 3.90 -14.84
C ASN A 495 48.82 3.08 -15.22
N ASP A 496 48.63 1.90 -15.79
CA ASP A 496 49.73 1.17 -16.40
C ASP A 496 49.83 1.62 -17.87
N GLU A 497 50.80 2.50 -18.16
CA GLU A 497 50.99 3.18 -19.45
C GLU A 497 51.22 2.22 -20.64
N ASN A 498 51.39 0.92 -20.36
CA ASN A 498 51.71 -0.10 -21.34
C ASN A 498 50.48 -0.77 -22.00
N TYR A 499 49.25 -0.42 -21.62
CA TYR A 499 48.04 -1.04 -22.19
C TYR A 499 47.11 -0.02 -22.85
N SER A 500 46.70 -0.30 -24.08
CA SER A 500 45.66 0.49 -24.76
C SER A 500 44.32 -0.23 -24.60
N ARG A 501 43.37 0.40 -23.91
CA ARG A 501 42.01 -0.13 -23.77
C ARG A 501 41.17 0.27 -24.97
N PHE A 502 40.61 -0.71 -25.67
CA PHE A 502 39.65 -0.47 -26.73
C PHE A 502 38.29 -1.05 -26.33
N TYR A 503 37.24 -0.26 -26.52
CA TYR A 503 35.88 -0.66 -26.24
C TYR A 503 35.19 -1.02 -27.56
N PHE A 504 34.86 -2.30 -27.73
CA PHE A 504 34.00 -2.76 -28.79
C PHE A 504 32.70 -3.24 -28.17
N ALA A 505 31.57 -2.65 -28.59
CA ALA A 505 30.26 -3.14 -28.22
C ALA A 505 29.70 -3.92 -29.40
N TRP A 506 29.84 -5.25 -29.39
CA TRP A 506 29.02 -6.09 -30.27
C TRP A 506 27.64 -6.25 -29.65
N PRO A 507 26.55 -6.14 -30.44
CA PRO A 507 25.18 -6.06 -29.90
C PRO A 507 24.81 -7.22 -28.96
N GLU A 508 25.37 -8.41 -29.15
CA GLU A 508 24.97 -9.62 -28.42
C GLU A 508 26.00 -10.07 -27.35
N TRP A 509 27.22 -9.51 -27.35
CA TRP A 509 28.36 -10.07 -26.62
C TRP A 509 29.08 -8.90 -25.92
N ASN A 510 28.76 -8.63 -24.66
CA ASN A 510 29.44 -7.61 -23.84
C ASN A 510 30.90 -8.05 -23.54
N VAL A 511 31.77 -8.01 -24.55
CA VAL A 511 33.18 -8.41 -24.46
C VAL A 511 34.06 -7.16 -24.49
N GLN A 512 34.99 -7.05 -23.54
CA GLN A 512 36.05 -6.05 -23.60
C GLN A 512 37.34 -6.72 -24.09
N LEU A 513 37.98 -6.07 -25.06
CA LEU A 513 39.28 -6.48 -25.59
C LEU A 513 40.35 -5.54 -25.03
N LEU A 514 41.21 -6.09 -24.16
CA LEU A 514 42.43 -5.41 -23.77
C LEU A 514 43.53 -5.83 -24.75
N LEU A 515 44.07 -4.87 -25.48
CA LEU A 515 45.16 -5.12 -26.41
C LEU A 515 46.42 -4.42 -25.91
N LYS A 516 47.48 -5.19 -25.70
CA LYS A 516 48.83 -4.64 -25.51
C LYS A 516 49.41 -4.42 -26.91
N LEU A 517 49.43 -3.16 -27.35
CA LEU A 517 49.93 -2.77 -28.67
C LEU A 517 51.12 -1.84 -28.49
N GLU A 518 52.17 -2.06 -29.27
CA GLU A 518 53.25 -1.09 -29.41
C GLU A 518 52.74 0.20 -30.09
N PRO A 519 53.35 1.38 -29.86
CA PRO A 519 52.82 2.66 -30.33
C PRO A 519 52.55 2.72 -31.85
N GLU A 520 53.39 2.08 -32.67
CA GLU A 520 53.26 2.02 -34.12
C GLU A 520 52.13 1.07 -34.57
N GLN A 521 51.90 -0.02 -33.82
CA GLN A 521 50.77 -0.93 -34.02
C GLN A 521 49.45 -0.27 -33.65
N LYS A 522 49.44 0.57 -32.61
CA LYS A 522 48.29 1.38 -32.20
C LYS A 522 47.86 2.36 -33.31
N LYS A 523 48.82 3.00 -33.99
CA LYS A 523 48.55 3.88 -35.14
C LYS A 523 47.97 3.12 -36.34
N GLN A 524 48.50 1.94 -36.67
CA GLN A 524 47.94 1.11 -37.74
C GLN A 524 46.54 0.59 -37.41
N PHE A 525 46.31 0.14 -36.17
CA PHE A 525 45.02 -0.36 -35.70
C PHE A 525 43.91 0.71 -35.80
N LEU A 526 44.19 1.93 -35.37
CA LEU A 526 43.23 3.06 -35.46
C LEU A 526 42.96 3.51 -36.90
N LYS A 527 43.93 3.35 -37.81
CA LYS A 527 43.80 3.72 -39.23
C LYS A 527 42.91 2.76 -40.03
N HIS A 528 42.73 1.51 -39.56
CA HIS A 528 41.84 0.52 -40.19
C HIS A 528 40.42 0.46 -39.61
N LEU A 529 40.15 1.08 -38.47
CA LEU A 529 38.82 1.13 -37.84
C LEU A 529 37.89 2.22 -38.41
N LEU A 530 38.42 3.10 -39.24
CA LEU A 530 37.72 4.25 -39.82
C LEU A 530 37.87 4.19 -41.35
N PRO A 531 37.09 3.37 -42.08
CA PRO A 531 35.90 3.96 -42.72
C PRO A 531 34.71 2.99 -43.01
N GLU A 532 33.61 3.56 -43.53
CA GLU A 532 32.42 2.94 -44.20
C GLU A 532 31.24 2.37 -43.39
N SER A 533 31.30 2.22 -42.05
CA SER A 533 30.19 1.59 -41.28
C SER A 533 29.25 2.55 -40.52
N ALA A 534 29.38 3.87 -40.70
CA ALA A 534 28.51 4.86 -40.05
C ALA A 534 27.00 4.70 -40.36
N PRO A 535 26.56 4.34 -41.58
CA PRO A 535 25.13 4.13 -41.88
C PRO A 535 24.56 2.87 -41.19
N THR A 536 25.37 1.82 -41.04
CA THR A 536 24.98 0.54 -40.46
C THR A 536 24.77 0.63 -38.95
N LEU A 537 25.57 1.44 -38.27
CA LEU A 537 25.42 1.73 -36.84
C LEU A 537 24.14 2.54 -36.56
N LEU A 538 23.80 3.48 -37.44
CA LEU A 538 22.56 4.27 -37.38
C LEU A 538 21.32 3.38 -37.56
N SER A 539 21.35 2.45 -38.53
CA SER A 539 20.29 1.46 -38.75
C SER A 539 20.11 0.52 -37.53
N ALA A 540 21.21 0.07 -36.91
CA ALA A 540 21.16 -0.79 -35.74
C ALA A 540 20.62 -0.08 -34.47
N ILE A 541 20.98 1.19 -34.28
CA ILE A 541 20.43 2.04 -33.20
C ILE A 541 18.93 2.28 -33.43
N GLN A 542 18.54 2.54 -34.68
CA GLN A 542 17.14 2.77 -35.06
C GLN A 542 16.29 1.50 -34.87
N SER A 543 16.79 0.32 -35.27
CA SER A 543 16.09 -0.96 -35.04
C SER A 543 15.92 -1.27 -33.56
N ARG A 544 16.96 -1.06 -32.74
CA ARG A 544 16.89 -1.31 -31.28
C ARG A 544 15.99 -0.34 -30.55
N LEU A 545 15.99 0.94 -30.94
CA LEU A 545 15.03 1.90 -30.39
C LEU A 545 13.60 1.43 -30.71
N MET A 546 13.35 1.02 -31.94
CA MET A 546 12.02 0.57 -32.39
C MET A 546 11.58 -0.75 -31.76
N ASP A 547 12.48 -1.70 -31.52
CA ASP A 547 12.15 -2.96 -30.86
C ASP A 547 11.95 -2.80 -29.35
N SER A 548 12.67 -1.87 -28.71
CA SER A 548 12.41 -1.48 -27.32
C SER A 548 11.09 -0.70 -27.16
N LEU A 549 10.59 -0.08 -28.24
CA LEU A 549 9.31 0.65 -28.30
C LEU A 549 8.09 -0.24 -28.60
N LYS A 550 8.29 -1.47 -29.09
CA LYS A 550 7.21 -2.46 -29.32
C LYS A 550 6.80 -3.23 -28.07
N GLY A 551 7.65 -3.26 -27.05
CA GLY A 551 7.28 -3.74 -25.71
C GLY A 551 6.37 -2.71 -25.04
N LYS A 552 5.29 -3.15 -24.37
CA LYS A 552 4.23 -2.34 -23.74
C LYS A 552 4.78 -1.28 -22.75
N PHE A 553 5.35 -0.20 -23.25
CA PHE A 553 5.70 0.98 -22.47
C PHE A 553 4.49 1.92 -22.45
N ILE A 554 3.96 2.16 -21.25
CA ILE A 554 3.08 3.28 -21.01
C ILE A 554 3.98 4.52 -21.11
N TRP A 555 3.79 5.30 -22.16
CA TRP A 555 4.51 6.56 -22.33
C TRP A 555 4.22 7.46 -21.13
N ASN A 556 5.25 7.79 -20.34
CA ASN A 556 5.14 8.95 -19.47
C ASN A 556 5.26 10.22 -20.33
N ASN A 557 4.57 11.28 -19.91
CA ASN A 557 4.41 12.49 -20.70
C ASN A 557 5.74 13.22 -21.01
N GLU A 558 6.78 12.97 -20.23
CA GLU A 558 8.09 13.61 -20.36
C GLU A 558 8.93 12.96 -21.45
N LEU A 559 8.93 11.62 -21.54
CA LEU A 559 9.65 10.87 -22.57
C LEU A 559 9.09 11.12 -23.97
N PHE A 560 7.76 11.29 -24.11
CA PHE A 560 7.14 11.62 -25.40
C PHE A 560 7.54 13.03 -25.86
N THR A 561 7.57 14.00 -24.94
CA THR A 561 7.99 15.38 -25.23
C THR A 561 9.47 15.45 -25.65
N ILE A 562 10.35 14.68 -25.01
CA ILE A 562 11.76 14.56 -25.37
C ILE A 562 11.91 13.95 -26.77
N TYR A 563 11.17 12.88 -27.07
CA TYR A 563 11.21 12.22 -28.37
C TYR A 563 10.74 13.14 -29.51
N CYS A 564 9.64 13.88 -29.33
CA CYS A 564 9.19 14.89 -30.29
C CYS A 564 10.21 16.01 -30.51
N SER A 565 10.92 16.43 -29.45
CA SER A 565 11.97 17.44 -29.53
C SER A 565 13.19 16.94 -30.31
N ILE A 566 13.57 15.67 -30.13
CA ILE A 566 14.65 15.03 -30.89
C ILE A 566 14.30 14.92 -32.38
N LEU A 567 13.06 14.52 -32.71
CA LEU A 567 12.60 14.44 -34.10
C LEU A 567 12.57 15.81 -34.78
N ALA A 568 12.15 16.87 -34.07
CA ALA A 568 12.13 18.24 -34.58
C ALA A 568 13.54 18.80 -34.87
N ILE A 569 14.54 18.39 -34.10
CA ILE A 569 15.94 18.82 -34.28
C ILE A 569 16.64 18.00 -35.37
N SER A 570 16.32 16.72 -35.50
CA SER A 570 17.03 15.78 -36.38
C SER A 570 16.50 15.72 -37.83
N SER A 571 15.44 16.46 -38.17
CA SER A 571 14.80 16.43 -39.51
C SER A 571 14.35 15.03 -39.94
N LEU A 572 14.09 14.14 -39.00
CA LEU A 572 13.64 12.77 -39.27
C LEU A 572 12.13 12.72 -39.54
N PRO A 573 11.65 11.83 -40.43
CA PRO A 573 10.23 11.70 -40.72
C PRO A 573 9.43 11.21 -39.51
N ILE A 574 8.29 11.85 -39.25
CA ILE A 574 7.35 11.46 -38.20
C ILE A 574 6.61 10.19 -38.65
N THR A 575 6.60 9.15 -37.82
CA THR A 575 5.95 7.87 -38.12
C THR A 575 4.46 7.87 -37.73
N ASP A 576 3.65 7.03 -38.39
CA ASP A 576 2.21 6.92 -38.14
C ASP A 576 1.85 6.60 -36.68
N SER A 577 2.70 5.86 -35.97
CA SER A 577 2.53 5.53 -34.55
C SER A 577 2.54 6.77 -33.65
N VAL A 578 3.36 7.77 -33.99
CA VAL A 578 3.45 9.05 -33.26
C VAL A 578 2.20 9.89 -33.49
N VAL A 579 1.69 9.89 -34.72
CA VAL A 579 0.43 10.57 -35.10
C VAL A 579 -0.77 9.95 -34.39
N GLN A 580 -0.83 8.62 -34.31
CA GLN A 580 -1.91 7.91 -33.61
C GLN A 580 -1.89 8.14 -32.10
N PHE A 581 -0.71 8.27 -31.49
CA PHE A 581 -0.58 8.60 -30.07
C PHE A 581 -0.98 10.05 -29.79
N ALA A 582 -0.55 11.00 -30.63
CA ALA A 582 -0.90 12.41 -30.49
C ALA A 582 -2.41 12.66 -30.54
N ARG A 583 -3.16 11.89 -31.35
CA ARG A 583 -4.64 11.95 -31.42
C ARG A 583 -5.35 11.56 -30.13
N LYS A 584 -4.68 10.90 -29.19
CA LYS A 584 -5.25 10.49 -27.90
C LYS A 584 -4.99 11.50 -26.78
N LEU A 585 -4.26 12.59 -27.06
CA LEU A 585 -3.94 13.61 -26.08
C LEU A 585 -5.05 14.67 -25.99
N PRO A 586 -5.33 15.23 -24.80
CA PRO A 586 -6.25 16.35 -24.63
C PRO A 586 -5.81 17.60 -25.42
N GLU A 587 -6.76 18.40 -25.93
CA GLU A 587 -6.49 19.58 -26.77
C GLU A 587 -5.52 20.60 -26.13
N GLU A 588 -5.63 20.84 -24.82
CA GLU A 588 -4.70 21.72 -24.09
C GLU A 588 -3.23 21.28 -24.18
N ARG A 589 -2.99 19.96 -24.29
CA ARG A 589 -1.63 19.41 -24.41
C ARG A 589 -1.12 19.45 -25.84
N LEU A 590 -2.00 19.25 -26.83
CA LEU A 590 -1.66 19.49 -28.23
C LEU A 590 -1.28 20.96 -28.47
N ALA A 591 -1.96 21.89 -27.80
CA ALA A 591 -1.62 23.32 -27.83
C ALA A 591 -0.24 23.61 -27.21
N GLN A 592 0.12 22.97 -26.09
CA GLN A 592 1.44 23.10 -25.46
C GLN A 592 2.57 22.52 -26.32
N ILE A 593 2.35 21.36 -26.94
CA ILE A 593 3.33 20.73 -27.85
C ILE A 593 3.53 21.59 -29.10
N SER A 594 2.44 22.11 -29.68
CA SER A 594 2.49 23.04 -30.80
C SER A 594 3.24 24.33 -30.45
N ALA A 595 2.98 24.90 -29.27
CA ALA A 595 3.69 26.08 -28.76
C ALA A 595 5.18 25.81 -28.48
N ALA A 596 5.56 24.61 -28.06
CA ALA A 596 6.95 24.21 -27.87
C ALA A 596 7.69 24.02 -29.21
N LEU A 597 7.02 23.46 -30.22
CA LEU A 597 7.57 23.26 -31.57
C LEU A 597 7.71 24.58 -32.35
N GLN A 598 6.87 25.58 -32.07
CA GLN A 598 7.00 26.93 -32.64
C GLN A 598 8.22 27.71 -32.09
N ARG A 599 8.79 27.31 -30.94
CA ARG A 599 9.96 27.95 -30.31
C ARG A 599 11.30 27.34 -30.73
N ARG A 600 11.41 26.94 -32.00
CA ARG A 600 12.63 26.31 -32.56
C ARG A 600 13.86 27.20 -32.43
N GLU A 601 13.71 28.52 -32.57
CA GLU A 601 14.81 29.50 -32.45
C GLU A 601 15.25 29.75 -30.99
N ASP A 602 14.33 29.62 -30.01
CA ASP A 602 14.66 29.86 -28.59
C ASP A 602 15.50 28.72 -27.99
N ILE A 603 15.28 27.49 -28.44
CA ILE A 603 16.02 26.30 -27.97
C ILE A 603 17.48 26.35 -28.44
N GLU A 604 17.75 26.87 -29.64
CA GLU A 604 19.12 27.04 -30.15
C GLU A 604 19.89 28.12 -29.37
N GLN A 605 19.23 29.22 -29.00
CA GLN A 605 19.83 30.25 -28.14
C GLN A 605 20.03 29.77 -26.68
N LEU A 606 19.13 28.93 -26.16
CA LEU A 606 19.23 28.32 -24.82
C LEU A 606 20.39 27.31 -24.72
N ILE A 607 20.66 26.56 -25.78
CA ILE A 607 21.80 25.62 -25.85
C ILE A 607 23.14 26.38 -25.87
N GLN A 608 23.21 27.55 -26.51
CA GLN A 608 24.42 28.39 -26.49
C GLN A 608 24.71 29.02 -25.11
N LYS A 609 23.69 29.27 -24.28
CA LYS A 609 23.84 30.00 -23.01
C LYS A 609 24.12 29.15 -21.76
N LYS A 610 24.28 27.82 -21.86
CA LYS A 610 24.55 26.92 -20.69
C LYS A 610 23.57 27.08 -19.51
N SER A 611 22.37 27.62 -19.72
CA SER A 611 21.46 28.04 -18.63
C SER A 611 20.37 27.04 -18.26
N LEU A 612 20.42 25.79 -18.74
CA LEU A 612 19.38 24.78 -18.46
C LEU A 612 19.64 23.92 -17.21
N LEU A 613 20.81 23.99 -16.58
CA LEU A 613 21.10 23.21 -15.36
C LEU A 613 20.16 23.49 -14.16
N PRO A 614 19.61 24.70 -13.94
CA PRO A 614 18.74 24.95 -12.80
C PRO A 614 17.28 24.49 -12.99
N LEU A 615 16.83 24.22 -14.22
CA LEU A 615 15.43 23.91 -14.53
C LEU A 615 15.07 22.43 -14.39
N PHE A 616 16.07 21.55 -14.29
CA PHE A 616 15.86 20.10 -14.14
C PHE A 616 16.35 19.64 -12.77
N GLY A 617 15.44 19.62 -11.80
CA GLY A 617 15.72 19.13 -10.45
C GLY A 617 16.20 17.67 -10.45
N ARG A 618 17.32 17.43 -9.75
CA ARG A 618 17.87 16.23 -9.08
C ARG A 618 17.72 14.79 -9.63
N THR A 619 16.98 14.46 -10.69
CA THR A 619 16.71 13.02 -10.99
C THR A 619 17.58 12.34 -12.05
N ALA A 620 18.34 13.02 -12.91
CA ALA A 620 19.27 12.32 -13.82
C ALA A 620 20.42 13.19 -14.41
N PRO A 621 21.34 13.74 -13.59
CA PRO A 621 22.42 14.61 -14.11
C PRO A 621 23.34 13.89 -15.12
N ASN A 622 23.64 12.61 -14.88
CA ASN A 622 24.64 11.85 -15.62
C ASN A 622 24.21 11.43 -17.03
N PHE A 623 22.91 11.23 -17.28
CA PHE A 623 22.42 10.86 -18.61
C PHE A 623 22.40 12.07 -19.53
N PHE A 624 21.90 13.21 -19.03
CA PHE A 624 21.83 14.46 -19.78
C PHE A 624 23.21 15.03 -20.12
N GLU A 625 24.17 14.96 -19.18
CA GLU A 625 25.54 15.38 -19.46
C GLU A 625 26.20 14.49 -20.54
N LYS A 626 25.96 13.18 -20.51
CA LYS A 626 26.46 12.26 -21.55
C LYS A 626 25.82 12.53 -22.91
N LEU A 627 24.52 12.78 -22.96
CA LEU A 627 23.80 13.08 -24.20
C LEU A 627 24.28 14.41 -24.81
N LEU A 628 24.46 15.45 -23.99
CA LEU A 628 25.00 16.74 -24.41
C LEU A 628 26.46 16.64 -24.90
N ARG A 629 27.28 15.79 -24.28
CA ARG A 629 28.65 15.52 -24.76
C ARG A 629 28.66 14.82 -26.12
N ILE A 630 27.75 13.86 -26.34
CA ILE A 630 27.62 13.15 -27.63
C ILE A 630 27.17 14.12 -28.73
N ILE A 631 26.17 14.97 -28.45
CA ILE A 631 25.67 15.97 -29.40
C ILE A 631 26.74 17.02 -29.72
N CYS A 632 27.48 17.51 -28.70
CA CYS A 632 28.57 18.46 -28.91
C CYS A 632 29.76 17.84 -29.66
N PHE A 633 30.04 16.56 -29.47
CA PHE A 633 31.12 15.83 -30.14
C PHE A 633 30.81 15.57 -31.62
N TRP A 634 29.53 15.41 -31.99
CA TRP A 634 29.09 15.21 -33.38
C TRP A 634 28.96 16.50 -34.20
N LYS A 635 28.88 17.66 -33.54
CA LYS A 635 28.78 18.97 -34.18
C LYS A 635 30.14 19.62 -34.48
N LYS A 636 31.21 19.09 -33.88
CA LYS A 636 32.61 19.36 -34.25
C LYS A 636 33.07 18.30 -35.23
#